data_AF-A0A139LD39-F1
#
_entry.id   AF-A0A139LD39-F1
#
_cell.length_a   1.000
_cell.length_b   1.000
_cell.length_c   1.000
_cell.angle_alpha   90.00
_cell.angle_beta   90.00
_cell.angle_gamma   90.00
#
_symmetry.space_group_name_H-M   'P 1'
#
loop_
_entity.id
_entity.type
_entity.pdbx_description
1 polymer ?
#
loop_
_entity_poly.entity_id
_entity_poly.type
_entity_poly.pdbx_seq_one_letter_code
_entity_poly.pdbx_strand_id
1 'polypeptide(L)'
;MEAIKELGKEFIKNKERFIQIGYNPQTEVYLYKRIFPGGAIIYEVFKRKINKRFNCVSYPGNNAFGYWALTFPKYEQARYYLDNGFIKPS
;
A
#
# COMPACT_ATOMS: atom_id res chain seq x y z
N MET A 1 23.33 6.93 11.07
CA MET A 1 22.11 7.08 10.25
C MET A 1 20.97 6.51 11.06
N GLU A 2 19.95 7.29 11.39
CA GLU A 2 18.76 6.73 12.05
C GLU A 2 18.01 5.82 11.07
N ALA A 3 17.56 4.67 11.54
CA ALA A 3 16.77 3.74 10.74
C ALA A 3 15.42 4.37 10.37
N ILE A 4 15.01 4.28 9.10
CA ILE A 4 13.69 4.74 8.64
C ILE A 4 12.62 3.84 9.25
N LYS A 5 11.58 4.44 9.84
CA LYS A 5 10.45 3.68 10.37
C LYS A 5 9.59 3.10 9.23
N GLU A 6 9.58 1.78 9.10
CA GLU A 6 8.75 1.05 8.12
C GLU A 6 7.26 1.10 8.46
N LEU A 7 6.43 0.81 7.47
CA LEU A 7 4.99 0.63 7.66
C LEU A 7 4.72 -0.65 8.47
N GLY A 8 3.71 -0.58 9.34
CA GLY A 8 3.28 -1.73 10.14
C GLY A 8 2.64 -2.79 9.24
N LYS A 9 3.01 -4.07 9.46
CA LYS A 9 2.41 -5.21 8.74
C LYS A 9 0.90 -5.31 8.96
N GLU A 10 0.39 -4.78 10.05
CA GLU A 10 -1.03 -4.71 10.33
C GLU A 10 -1.36 -3.44 11.14
N PHE A 11 -2.46 -2.77 10.81
CA PHE A 11 -3.00 -1.67 11.60
C PHE A 11 -4.50 -1.45 11.37
N ILE A 12 -5.14 -0.72 12.29
CA ILE A 12 -6.54 -0.31 12.18
C ILE A 12 -6.60 1.19 11.99
N LYS A 13 -7.42 1.64 11.03
CA LYS A 13 -7.71 3.06 10.80
C LYS A 13 -9.17 3.19 10.38
N ASN A 14 -9.90 4.13 10.97
CA ASN A 14 -11.32 4.35 10.66
C ASN A 14 -12.20 3.09 10.75
N LYS A 15 -11.94 2.21 11.74
CA LYS A 15 -12.59 0.89 11.91
C LYS A 15 -12.33 -0.12 10.77
N GLU A 16 -11.48 0.21 9.82
CA GLU A 16 -11.02 -0.70 8.77
C GLU A 16 -9.69 -1.31 9.16
N ARG A 17 -9.49 -2.58 8.81
CA ARG A 17 -8.26 -3.33 9.09
C ARG A 17 -7.40 -3.40 7.84
N PHE A 18 -6.14 -3.04 7.98
CA PHE A 18 -5.14 -3.03 6.92
C PHE A 18 -4.08 -4.06 7.24
N ILE A 19 -3.81 -4.97 6.30
CA ILE A 19 -2.84 -6.05 6.47
C ILE A 19 -1.91 -6.06 5.26
N GLN A 20 -0.61 -5.90 5.49
CA GLN A 20 0.39 -6.09 4.45
C GLN A 20 0.43 -7.57 4.06
N ILE A 21 0.17 -7.86 2.79
CA ILE A 21 0.24 -9.22 2.25
C ILE A 21 1.33 -9.38 1.20
N GLY A 22 2.03 -8.30 0.84
CA GLY A 22 3.17 -8.33 -0.06
C GLY A 22 4.02 -7.07 0.01
N TYR A 23 5.31 -7.24 -0.27
CA TYR A 23 6.25 -6.16 -0.57
C TYR A 23 7.27 -6.68 -1.57
N ASN A 24 7.50 -5.93 -2.65
CA ASN A 24 8.52 -6.25 -3.63
C ASN A 24 9.67 -5.24 -3.49
N PRO A 25 10.86 -5.65 -3.03
CA PRO A 25 11.99 -4.75 -2.83
C PRO A 25 12.60 -4.24 -4.14
N GLN A 26 12.42 -4.94 -5.26
CA GLN A 26 12.96 -4.53 -6.56
C GLN A 26 12.16 -3.36 -7.16
N THR A 27 10.83 -3.40 -6.99
CA THR A 27 9.93 -2.37 -7.50
C THR A 27 9.52 -1.35 -6.43
N GLU A 28 9.94 -1.59 -5.19
CA GLU A 28 9.55 -0.86 -3.99
C GLU A 28 8.02 -0.70 -3.85
N VAL A 29 7.25 -1.72 -4.20
CA VAL A 29 5.78 -1.69 -4.12
C VAL A 29 5.29 -2.48 -2.92
N TYR A 30 4.35 -1.91 -2.17
CA TYR A 30 3.58 -2.62 -1.15
C TYR A 30 2.25 -3.11 -1.70
N LEU A 31 1.77 -4.22 -1.15
CA LEU A 31 0.42 -4.73 -1.34
C LEU A 31 -0.25 -4.93 0.02
N TYR A 32 -1.36 -4.23 0.22
CA TYR A 32 -2.16 -4.29 1.43
C TYR A 32 -3.56 -4.84 1.12
N LYS A 33 -4.06 -5.69 2.01
CA LYS A 33 -5.46 -6.10 2.10
C LYS A 33 -6.16 -5.13 3.05
N ARG A 34 -7.22 -4.48 2.59
CA ARG A 34 -8.08 -3.60 3.39
C ARG A 34 -9.43 -4.28 3.61
N ILE A 35 -9.84 -4.39 4.86
CA ILE A 35 -11.06 -5.08 5.28
C ILE A 35 -11.97 -4.06 5.95
N PHE A 36 -13.16 -3.88 5.38
CA PHE A 36 -14.17 -2.97 5.90
C PHE A 36 -14.98 -3.63 7.03
N PRO A 37 -15.61 -2.83 7.93
CA PRO A 37 -16.47 -3.36 8.99
C PRO A 37 -17.58 -4.32 8.50
N GLY A 38 -18.11 -4.09 7.30
CA GLY A 38 -19.12 -4.95 6.66
C GLY A 38 -18.56 -6.22 6.00
N GLY A 39 -17.27 -6.53 6.17
CA GLY A 39 -16.63 -7.71 5.61
C GLY A 39 -16.17 -7.57 4.15
N ALA A 40 -16.50 -6.46 3.47
CA ALA A 40 -15.95 -6.16 2.15
C ALA A 40 -14.42 -6.09 2.19
N ILE A 41 -13.78 -6.57 1.13
CA ILE A 41 -12.32 -6.62 1.01
C ILE A 41 -11.92 -5.94 -0.29
N ILE A 42 -10.91 -5.07 -0.21
CA ILE A 42 -10.19 -4.54 -1.37
C ILE A 42 -8.69 -4.68 -1.16
N TYR A 43 -7.95 -4.52 -2.25
CA TYR A 43 -6.50 -4.61 -2.28
C TYR A 43 -5.92 -3.27 -2.71
N GLU A 44 -4.99 -2.73 -1.94
CA GLU A 44 -4.32 -1.48 -2.24
C GLU A 44 -2.85 -1.73 -2.53
N VAL A 45 -2.37 -1.21 -3.66
CA VAL A 45 -0.95 -1.25 -4.03
C VAL A 45 -0.41 0.17 -4.12
N PHE A 46 0.80 0.38 -3.63
CA PHE A 46 1.41 1.70 -3.67
C PHE A 46 2.93 1.64 -3.63
N LYS A 47 3.57 2.62 -4.27
CA LYS A 47 5.03 2.79 -4.21
C LYS A 47 5.47 3.14 -2.79
N ARG A 48 6.62 2.66 -2.36
CA ARG A 48 7.26 3.06 -1.12
C ARG A 48 7.58 4.54 -1.19
N LYS A 49 7.17 5.29 -0.17
CA LYS A 49 7.43 6.74 -0.09
C LYS A 49 7.92 7.12 1.29
N ILE A 50 9.16 7.62 1.34
CA ILE A 50 9.78 8.12 2.57
C ILE A 50 9.28 9.54 2.84
N ASN A 51 8.69 9.73 4.01
CA ASN A 51 8.42 11.04 4.56
C ASN A 51 9.60 11.48 5.42
N LYS A 52 10.45 12.34 4.85
CA LYS A 52 11.68 12.83 5.49
C LYS A 52 11.40 13.62 6.78
N ARG A 53 10.25 14.29 6.90
CA ARG A 53 9.89 15.07 8.08
C ARG A 53 9.65 14.19 9.31
N PHE A 54 9.08 13.01 9.11
CA PHE A 54 8.74 12.07 10.19
C PHE A 54 9.64 10.82 10.19
N ASN A 55 10.68 10.81 9.36
CA ASN A 55 11.61 9.70 9.14
C ASN A 55 10.91 8.33 9.01
N CYS A 56 9.82 8.26 8.24
CA CYS A 56 8.98 7.06 8.12
C CYS A 56 8.48 6.80 6.70
N VAL A 57 8.11 5.55 6.41
CA VAL A 57 7.36 5.19 5.21
C VAL A 57 5.90 5.57 5.40
N SER A 58 5.34 6.31 4.44
CA SER A 58 3.95 6.76 4.49
C SER A 58 3.00 5.79 3.81
N TYR A 59 1.87 5.53 4.47
CA TYR A 59 0.70 4.97 3.80
C TYR A 59 0.08 6.04 2.89
N PRO A 60 -0.45 5.68 1.70
CA PRO A 60 -1.08 6.64 0.81
C PRO A 60 -2.27 7.35 1.46
N GLY A 61 -2.36 8.67 1.27
CA GLY A 61 -3.57 9.44 1.54
C GLY A 61 -4.52 9.42 0.34
N ASN A 62 -5.74 9.94 0.49
CA ASN A 62 -6.75 9.92 -0.59
C ASN A 62 -6.24 10.52 -1.92
N ASN A 63 -5.47 11.61 -1.85
CA ASN A 63 -4.92 12.28 -3.04
C ASN A 63 -3.75 11.51 -3.70
N ALA A 64 -3.31 10.39 -3.12
CA ALA A 64 -2.27 9.53 -3.69
C ALA A 64 -2.80 8.54 -4.73
N PHE A 65 -4.10 8.20 -4.64
CA PHE A 65 -4.71 7.21 -5.51
C PHE A 65 -4.83 7.75 -6.94
N GLY A 66 -4.37 6.96 -7.91
CA GLY A 66 -4.19 7.37 -9.31
C GLY A 66 -2.83 8.01 -9.64
N TYR A 67 -2.01 8.33 -8.62
CA TYR A 67 -0.67 8.89 -8.81
C TYR A 67 0.45 7.91 -8.43
N TRP A 68 0.39 7.38 -7.21
CA TRP A 68 1.37 6.42 -6.68
C TRP A 68 0.74 5.33 -5.81
N ALA A 69 -0.60 5.29 -5.76
CA ALA A 69 -1.40 4.24 -5.16
C ALA A 69 -2.54 3.84 -6.11
N LEU A 70 -2.95 2.58 -6.08
CA LEU A 70 -4.06 2.02 -6.83
C LEU A 70 -4.85 1.10 -5.91
N THR A 71 -6.14 0.94 -6.22
CA THR A 71 -7.03 0.02 -5.51
C THR A 71 -7.66 -0.96 -6.49
N PHE A 72 -7.77 -2.20 -6.06
CA PHE A 72 -8.32 -3.30 -6.86
C PHE A 72 -9.30 -4.13 -6.03
N PRO A 73 -10.43 -4.56 -6.61
CA PRO A 73 -11.34 -5.48 -5.94
C PRO A 73 -10.80 -6.91 -5.90
N LYS A 74 -9.89 -7.28 -6.81
CA LYS A 74 -9.33 -8.64 -6.94
C LYS A 74 -7.84 -8.68 -6.59
N TYR A 75 -7.44 -9.72 -5.85
CA TYR A 75 -6.05 -9.94 -5.46
C TYR A 75 -5.11 -10.07 -6.66
N GLU A 76 -5.50 -10.82 -7.70
CA GLU A 76 -4.66 -11.07 -8.88
C GLU A 76 -4.28 -9.79 -9.62
N GLN A 77 -5.23 -8.86 -9.74
CA GLN A 77 -4.97 -7.53 -10.33
C GLN A 77 -3.94 -6.78 -9.51
N ALA A 78 -4.10 -6.76 -8.18
CA ALA A 78 -3.16 -6.09 -7.29
C ALA A 78 -1.78 -6.76 -7.32
N ARG A 79 -1.73 -8.09 -7.42
CA ARG A 79 -0.50 -8.87 -7.50
C ARG A 79 0.31 -8.55 -8.75
N TYR A 80 -0.36 -8.37 -9.89
CA TYR A 80 0.31 -7.94 -11.13
C TYR A 80 1.15 -6.67 -10.94
N TYR A 81 0.62 -5.65 -10.25
CA TYR A 81 1.34 -4.40 -9.98
C TYR A 81 2.40 -4.53 -8.88
N LEU A 82 2.25 -5.50 -7.96
CA LEU A 82 3.31 -5.82 -7.01
C LEU A 82 4.55 -6.38 -7.73
N ASP A 83 4.32 -7.32 -8.65
CA ASP A 83 5.40 -8.05 -9.33
C ASP A 83 6.03 -7.21 -10.46
N ASN A 84 5.23 -6.49 -11.25
CA ASN A 84 5.70 -5.68 -12.38
C ASN A 84 6.00 -4.22 -12.02
N GLY A 85 5.73 -3.85 -10.76
CA GLY A 85 5.86 -2.50 -10.27
C GLY A 85 4.65 -1.62 -10.59
N PHE A 86 4.66 -0.44 -9.99
CA PHE A 86 3.58 0.52 -10.18
C PHE A 86 3.76 1.26 -11.50
N ILE A 87 3.03 0.80 -12.51
CA ILE A 87 2.87 1.42 -13.82
C ILE A 87 1.60 2.26 -13.74
N LYS A 88 1.70 3.58 -13.96
CA LYS A 88 0.48 4.41 -14.02
C LYS A 88 -0.34 3.96 -15.22
N PRO A 89 -1.60 3.53 -15.08
CA PRO A 89 -2.45 3.29 -16.24
C PRO A 89 -2.55 4.61 -17.02
N SER A 90 -2.15 4.55 -18.30
CA SER A 90 -2.18 5.67 -19.26
C SER A 90 -3.60 6.11 -19.55
#